data_AF-A0A7Y6AQK5-F1
#
_entry.id   AF-A0A7Y6AQK5-F1
#
_cell.length_a   1.000
_cell.length_b   1.000
_cell.length_c   1.000
_cell.angle_alpha   90.00
_cell.angle_beta   90.00
_cell.angle_gamma   90.00
#
_symmetry.space_group_name_H-M   'P 1'
#
loop_
_entity.id
_entity.type
_entity.pdbx_description
1 polymer ?
#
loop_
_entity_poly.entity_id
_entity_poly.type
_entity_poly.pdbx_seq_one_letter_code
_entity_poly.pdbx_strand_id
1 'polypeptide(L)'
;MRIFSSTSPVGLRAMTMMALTAYTVVAVPQAVPSNGTLDSVRLFAQSEPATVWIQGQVSAPLVSSTPSMNIEVLVNELKVEAGQGQITSAAQIPARTLELVTQYPDQTIKAGAARQIPSTSSWTGSGFIVDENGYVVTNAHVAAPSDEESKKELLEAGQAKQLEIDVPKLLAELVSAGLLASNAAAQSSVKDSFTAAYAKWLVANSQLGSMKKEFSVLEGANLAGVATLPLAVPATLVAAGEPTPGKDVAVLKVEQKNLPTLPLGDDASVRTGDRLFVIGYPAAGTVGRESLTEPSLSSGTASARKKTDAGFDVLQTDAAINRGNSGGPVLNEKGEVIGIATFGKADPASGAPLPGVNFLMPVTLIKEFVARSGARPAEGNFTKQYKHGLDQEAGNHFKAALETFSGLNTVAPGHPYVQKHLSEDQAAVAAGRDVPEQSPGPQGIEPLWIVLSVIALVLVISAIFVFRRREALTRREAPASAEGHAASFQTDSSEPRGQSNEVLGATLPSNVATLSDKSEQQVTEHHCTHCGERLSDQDLYCGRCGAPTPEVSGPASSP
;
A
#
# COMPACT_ATOMS: atom_id res chain seq x y z
N MET A 1 69.76 70.77 27.62
CA MET A 1 69.23 69.62 26.87
C MET A 1 67.72 69.77 26.80
N ARG A 2 67.16 69.99 25.61
CA ARG A 2 65.78 70.46 25.44
C ARG A 2 64.75 69.32 25.60
N ILE A 3 63.76 69.69 26.39
CA ILE A 3 62.56 69.04 26.92
C ILE A 3 61.47 69.00 25.82
N PHE A 4 60.62 67.96 25.75
CA PHE A 4 59.16 68.03 25.99
C PHE A 4 58.36 66.81 25.48
N SER A 5 57.32 66.56 26.26
CA SER A 5 56.29 65.54 26.25
C SER A 5 55.27 65.63 25.10
N SER A 6 54.51 64.54 24.95
CA SER A 6 53.05 64.48 24.76
C SER A 6 52.47 64.05 23.40
N THR A 7 51.32 63.38 23.53
CA THR A 7 50.22 63.14 22.57
C THR A 7 50.27 61.91 21.65
N SER A 8 49.41 60.94 21.97
CA SER A 8 48.62 60.11 21.03
C SER A 8 47.31 60.87 20.69
N PRO A 9 46.32 60.33 19.93
CA PRO A 9 46.31 59.26 18.91
C PRO A 9 45.51 59.68 17.63
N VAL A 10 45.31 58.74 16.69
CA VAL A 10 44.05 58.40 15.98
C VAL A 10 44.32 58.02 14.52
N GLY A 11 43.89 56.80 14.18
CA GLY A 11 43.26 56.51 12.90
C GLY A 11 44.11 55.77 11.86
N LEU A 12 44.22 54.45 11.98
CA LEU A 12 44.41 53.62 10.78
C LEU A 12 43.70 52.26 10.89
N ARG A 13 42.64 52.17 10.09
CA ARG A 13 41.98 51.02 9.44
C ARG A 13 42.52 49.61 9.79
N ALA A 14 41.68 48.81 10.41
CA ALA A 14 41.67 47.36 10.23
C ALA A 14 40.27 46.95 9.74
N MET A 15 40.21 46.54 8.47
CA MET A 15 39.01 46.10 7.78
C MET A 15 38.93 44.57 7.95
N THR A 16 38.11 44.10 8.88
CA THR A 16 37.86 42.66 9.07
C THR A 16 36.67 42.28 8.20
N MET A 17 36.93 41.64 7.05
CA MET A 17 35.89 40.98 6.26
C MET A 17 35.49 39.69 6.98
N MET A 18 34.31 39.69 7.60
CA MET A 18 33.63 38.49 8.07
C MET A 18 32.67 38.07 6.96
N ALA A 19 33.04 37.06 6.18
CA ALA A 19 32.16 36.47 5.17
C ALA A 19 31.08 35.63 5.89
N LEU A 20 29.87 36.19 6.02
CA LEU A 20 28.68 35.40 6.33
C LEU A 20 28.21 34.73 5.03
N THR A 21 28.52 33.44 4.87
CA THR A 21 27.85 32.59 3.90
C THR A 21 26.49 32.17 4.49
N ALA A 22 25.45 32.95 4.19
CA ALA A 22 24.08 32.53 4.40
C ALA A 22 23.76 31.42 3.38
N TYR A 23 23.75 30.16 3.82
CA TYR A 23 23.11 29.09 3.08
C TYR A 23 21.59 29.34 3.13
N THR A 24 21.07 29.95 2.07
CA THR A 24 19.63 29.89 1.81
C THR A 24 19.34 28.48 1.31
N VAL A 25 18.85 27.62 2.20
CA VAL A 25 18.13 26.43 1.77
C VAL A 25 16.85 26.96 1.12
N VAL A 26 16.89 27.13 -0.20
CA VAL A 26 15.67 27.28 -0.99
C VAL A 26 14.98 25.92 -0.90
N ALA A 27 14.08 25.79 0.08
CA ALA A 27 13.07 24.74 0.01
C ALA A 27 12.30 24.99 -1.28
N VAL A 28 12.52 24.13 -2.27
CA VAL A 28 11.69 24.10 -3.47
C VAL A 28 10.29 23.79 -2.97
N PRO A 29 9.31 24.69 -3.07
CA PRO A 29 7.94 24.34 -2.74
C PRO A 29 7.56 23.20 -3.66
N GLN A 30 7.22 22.04 -3.08
CA GLN A 30 6.58 20.96 -3.82
C GLN A 30 5.36 21.59 -4.49
N ALA A 31 5.33 21.60 -5.81
CA ALA A 31 4.24 22.19 -6.57
C ALA A 31 2.97 21.41 -6.22
N VAL A 32 2.05 22.05 -5.50
CA VAL A 32 0.70 21.54 -5.27
C VAL A 32 0.09 21.30 -6.65
N PRO A 33 -0.25 20.04 -7.04
CA PRO A 33 -0.79 19.77 -8.35
C PRO A 33 -2.11 20.54 -8.52
N SER A 34 -2.19 21.38 -9.55
CA SER A 34 -3.29 22.33 -9.77
C SER A 34 -4.62 21.72 -10.23
N ASN A 35 -4.85 20.41 -10.03
CA ASN A 35 -6.01 19.68 -10.53
C ASN A 35 -6.71 18.75 -9.53
N GLY A 36 -6.39 18.83 -8.23
CA GLY A 36 -7.01 17.95 -7.21
C GLY A 36 -6.51 16.50 -7.25
N THR A 37 -5.47 16.22 -8.03
CA THR A 37 -4.70 14.98 -8.00
C THR A 37 -3.77 15.00 -6.78
N LEU A 38 -3.88 13.99 -5.93
CA LEU A 38 -3.00 13.77 -4.79
C LEU A 38 -1.74 13.03 -5.23
N ASP A 39 -0.58 13.40 -4.70
CA ASP A 39 0.58 12.51 -4.79
C ASP A 39 0.32 11.23 -3.97
N SER A 40 1.07 10.16 -4.26
CA SER A 40 0.82 8.86 -3.65
C SER A 40 1.05 8.84 -2.13
N VAL A 41 1.96 9.68 -1.61
CA VAL A 41 2.22 9.77 -0.16
C VAL A 41 1.02 10.41 0.51
N ARG A 42 0.52 11.50 -0.06
CA ARG A 42 -0.66 12.21 0.44
C ARG A 42 -1.92 11.34 0.37
N LEU A 43 -2.12 10.67 -0.76
CA LEU A 43 -3.26 9.77 -0.97
C LEU A 43 -3.27 8.63 0.05
N PHE A 44 -2.11 8.03 0.30
CA PHE A 44 -1.95 6.98 1.31
C PHE A 44 -2.29 7.53 2.70
N ALA A 45 -1.61 8.58 3.15
CA ALA A 45 -1.82 9.16 4.48
C ALA A 45 -3.27 9.56 4.76
N GLN A 46 -3.99 10.09 3.75
CA GLN A 46 -5.42 10.44 3.89
C GLN A 46 -6.36 9.22 3.97
N SER A 47 -5.93 8.07 3.46
CA SER A 47 -6.77 6.89 3.28
C SER A 47 -6.50 5.78 4.29
N GLU A 48 -5.31 5.75 4.87
CA GLU A 48 -4.90 4.77 5.87
C GLU A 48 -5.88 4.68 7.06
N PRO A 49 -6.31 5.79 7.71
CA PRO A 49 -7.21 5.70 8.87
C PRO A 49 -8.54 4.99 8.59
N ALA A 50 -9.03 5.11 7.36
CA ALA A 50 -10.30 4.52 6.94
C ALA A 50 -10.14 3.12 6.33
N THR A 51 -8.90 2.66 6.11
CA THR A 51 -8.61 1.30 5.65
C THR A 51 -8.40 0.41 6.86
N VAL A 52 -9.08 -0.74 6.91
CA VAL A 52 -9.13 -1.57 8.12
C VAL A 52 -8.72 -3.01 7.85
N TRP A 53 -8.15 -3.64 8.88
CA TRP A 53 -7.83 -5.06 8.85
C TRP A 53 -9.03 -5.85 9.37
N ILE A 54 -9.48 -6.84 8.61
CA ILE A 54 -10.63 -7.68 8.95
C ILE A 54 -10.12 -9.06 9.32
N GLN A 55 -10.58 -9.55 10.46
CA GLN A 55 -10.39 -10.94 10.89
C GLN A 55 -11.75 -11.65 10.87
N GLY A 56 -11.81 -12.75 10.14
CA GLY A 56 -12.92 -13.68 10.20
C GLY A 56 -12.51 -14.94 10.94
N GLN A 57 -13.44 -15.50 11.69
CA GLN A 57 -13.27 -16.76 12.38
C GLN A 57 -14.53 -17.60 12.21
N VAL A 58 -14.35 -18.88 11.94
CA VAL A 58 -15.40 -19.88 12.02
C VAL A 58 -15.02 -20.90 13.08
N SER A 59 -15.99 -21.29 13.89
CA SER A 59 -15.81 -22.30 14.92
C SER A 59 -16.96 -23.30 14.92
N ALA A 60 -16.65 -24.56 15.20
CA ALA A 60 -17.61 -25.60 15.48
C ALA A 60 -16.95 -26.69 16.32
N PRO A 61 -17.67 -27.38 17.22
CA PRO A 61 -17.15 -28.58 17.83
C PRO A 61 -17.13 -29.70 16.79
N LEU A 62 -15.99 -30.36 16.60
CA LEU A 62 -15.93 -31.65 15.94
C LEU A 62 -16.45 -32.69 16.93
N VAL A 63 -17.61 -33.25 16.65
CA VAL A 63 -18.21 -34.37 17.39
C VAL A 63 -17.60 -35.66 16.85
N SER A 64 -16.85 -36.35 17.70
CA SER A 64 -16.23 -37.63 17.38
C SER A 64 -16.36 -38.58 18.56
N SER A 65 -15.70 -39.73 18.51
CA SER A 65 -15.66 -40.69 19.61
C SER A 65 -14.25 -40.78 20.19
N THR A 66 -14.13 -41.09 21.48
CA THR A 66 -12.84 -41.48 22.09
C THR A 66 -12.42 -42.84 21.51
N PRO A 67 -11.29 -42.93 20.78
CA PRO A 67 -10.89 -44.19 20.17
C PRO A 67 -10.20 -45.10 21.19
N SER A 68 -10.26 -46.40 20.92
CA SER A 68 -9.42 -47.44 21.55
C SER A 68 -9.12 -48.55 20.54
N MET A 69 -8.00 -49.24 20.68
CA MET A 69 -7.62 -50.35 19.83
C MET A 69 -8.48 -51.59 20.15
N ASN A 70 -8.94 -52.28 19.10
CA ASN A 70 -9.60 -53.57 19.22
C ASN A 70 -8.57 -54.69 19.36
N ILE A 71 -7.92 -54.75 20.53
CA ILE A 71 -6.84 -55.71 20.81
C ILE A 71 -7.28 -57.16 20.61
N GLU A 72 -8.53 -57.49 20.96
CA GLU A 72 -9.07 -58.84 20.77
C GLU A 72 -9.11 -59.25 19.30
N VAL A 73 -9.63 -58.39 18.42
CA VAL A 73 -9.67 -58.65 16.97
C VAL A 73 -8.26 -58.76 16.40
N LEU A 74 -7.36 -57.85 16.78
CA LEU A 74 -5.97 -57.89 16.32
C LEU A 74 -5.27 -59.19 16.72
N VAL A 75 -5.38 -59.60 17.99
CA VAL A 75 -4.76 -60.84 18.48
C VAL A 75 -5.37 -62.07 17.83
N ASN A 76 -6.68 -62.11 17.60
CA ASN A 76 -7.34 -63.24 16.97
C ASN A 76 -6.90 -63.39 15.51
N GLU A 77 -6.80 -62.30 14.75
CA GLU A 77 -6.35 -62.35 13.35
C GLU A 77 -4.89 -62.79 13.25
N LEU A 78 -4.00 -62.23 14.08
CA LEU A 78 -2.59 -62.64 14.13
C LEU A 78 -2.42 -64.13 14.48
N LYS A 79 -3.27 -64.68 15.35
CA LYS A 79 -3.27 -66.13 15.66
C LYS A 79 -3.69 -66.97 14.47
N VAL A 80 -4.70 -66.53 13.71
CA VAL A 80 -5.14 -67.21 12.49
C VAL A 80 -4.01 -67.24 11.47
N GLU A 81 -3.35 -66.12 11.23
CA GLU A 81 -2.22 -66.01 10.31
C GLU A 81 -1.01 -66.85 10.75
N ALA A 82 -0.71 -66.89 12.05
CA ALA A 82 0.31 -67.79 12.59
C ALA A 82 -0.06 -69.27 12.37
N GLY A 83 -1.33 -69.64 12.57
CA GLY A 83 -1.84 -70.99 12.30
C GLY A 83 -1.78 -71.38 10.81
N GLN A 84 -1.81 -70.39 9.91
CA GLN A 84 -1.65 -70.56 8.47
C GLN A 84 -0.18 -70.49 8.01
N GLY A 85 0.77 -70.29 8.93
CA GLY A 85 2.20 -70.19 8.63
C GLY A 85 2.63 -68.86 7.99
N GLN A 86 1.77 -67.83 7.99
CA GLN A 86 2.10 -66.50 7.47
C GLN A 86 2.96 -65.70 8.47
N ILE A 87 2.81 -65.97 9.76
CA ILE A 87 3.68 -65.47 10.84
C ILE A 87 4.49 -66.66 11.38
N THR A 88 5.80 -66.64 11.15
CA THR A 88 6.72 -67.71 11.56
C THR A 88 7.64 -67.30 12.72
N SER A 89 7.66 -66.02 13.07
CA SER A 89 8.42 -65.49 14.20
C SER A 89 7.71 -64.31 14.88
N ALA A 90 7.93 -64.16 16.20
CA ALA A 90 7.36 -63.04 16.96
C ALA A 90 7.85 -61.66 16.45
N ALA A 91 8.99 -61.60 15.78
CA ALA A 91 9.52 -60.36 15.19
C ALA A 91 8.63 -59.78 14.07
N GLN A 92 7.76 -60.60 13.46
CA GLN A 92 6.85 -60.17 12.39
C GLN A 92 5.55 -59.53 12.92
N ILE A 93 5.22 -59.75 14.20
CA ILE A 93 3.95 -59.30 14.81
C ILE A 93 3.74 -57.77 14.69
N PRO A 94 4.74 -56.89 14.96
CA PRO A 94 4.53 -55.45 14.89
C PRO A 94 4.19 -54.96 13.48
N ALA A 95 4.93 -55.43 12.47
CA ALA A 95 4.69 -55.06 11.08
C ALA A 95 3.29 -55.51 10.63
N ARG A 96 2.91 -56.74 10.99
CA ARG A 96 1.61 -57.29 10.61
C ARG A 96 0.44 -56.62 11.34
N THR A 97 0.61 -56.26 12.61
CA THR A 97 -0.36 -55.47 13.37
C THR A 97 -0.64 -54.14 12.66
N LEU A 98 0.40 -53.43 12.24
CA LEU A 98 0.24 -52.15 11.55
C LEU A 98 -0.48 -52.31 10.21
N GLU A 99 -0.19 -53.38 9.48
CA GLU A 99 -0.86 -53.70 8.21
C GLU A 99 -2.36 -53.94 8.42
N LEU A 100 -2.73 -54.72 9.44
CA LEU A 100 -4.13 -54.95 9.81
C LEU A 100 -4.84 -53.64 10.19
N VAL A 101 -4.20 -52.77 10.97
CA VAL A 101 -4.77 -51.45 11.32
C VAL A 101 -4.96 -50.57 10.09
N THR A 102 -3.99 -50.60 9.18
CA THR A 102 -4.03 -49.79 7.95
C THR A 102 -5.08 -50.28 6.96
N GLN A 103 -5.21 -51.60 6.83
CA GLN A 103 -6.13 -52.23 5.88
C GLN A 103 -7.57 -52.23 6.40
N TYR A 104 -7.77 -52.42 7.71
CA TYR A 104 -9.08 -52.59 8.34
C TYR A 104 -9.25 -51.68 9.57
N PRO A 105 -9.14 -50.34 9.41
CA PRO A 105 -9.27 -49.42 10.53
C PRO A 105 -10.61 -49.54 11.27
N ASP A 106 -11.71 -49.77 10.53
CA ASP A 106 -13.06 -49.88 11.11
C ASP A 106 -13.26 -51.12 11.99
N GLN A 107 -12.43 -52.16 11.82
CA GLN A 107 -12.47 -53.38 12.63
C GLN A 107 -11.49 -53.31 13.80
N THR A 108 -10.36 -52.65 13.59
CA THR A 108 -9.22 -52.59 14.52
C THR A 108 -9.29 -51.41 15.47
N ILE A 109 -10.14 -50.42 15.23
CA ILE A 109 -10.35 -49.25 16.10
C ILE A 109 -11.82 -49.20 16.54
N LYS A 110 -12.05 -49.19 17.87
CA LYS A 110 -13.37 -49.07 18.48
C LYS A 110 -13.71 -47.61 18.79
N ALA A 111 -14.92 -47.21 18.42
CA ALA A 111 -15.53 -45.98 18.91
C ALA A 111 -15.97 -46.16 20.37
N GLY A 112 -15.50 -45.28 21.26
CA GLY A 112 -15.92 -45.19 22.65
C GLY A 112 -16.99 -44.13 22.88
N ALA A 113 -16.90 -43.42 24.01
CA ALA A 113 -17.83 -42.34 24.34
C ALA A 113 -17.70 -41.16 23.36
N ALA A 114 -18.82 -40.49 23.10
CA ALA A 114 -18.82 -39.27 22.32
C ALA A 114 -17.97 -38.18 23.00
N ARG A 115 -17.24 -37.42 22.20
CA ARG A 115 -16.42 -36.29 22.64
C ARG A 115 -16.54 -35.12 21.66
N GLN A 116 -16.26 -33.92 22.14
CA GLN A 116 -16.25 -32.72 21.32
C GLN A 116 -14.84 -32.10 21.30
N ILE A 117 -14.32 -31.83 20.12
CA ILE A 117 -13.04 -31.17 19.90
C ILE A 117 -13.29 -29.77 19.35
N PRO A 118 -12.96 -28.69 20.09
CA PRO A 118 -13.09 -27.33 19.58
C PRO A 118 -12.27 -27.13 18.30
N SER A 119 -12.98 -26.89 17.20
CA SER A 119 -12.38 -26.67 15.88
C SER A 119 -12.61 -25.23 15.49
N THR A 120 -11.55 -24.57 15.05
CA THR A 120 -11.56 -23.17 14.69
C THR A 120 -10.70 -23.00 13.45
N SER A 121 -11.20 -22.27 12.47
CA SER A 121 -10.42 -21.71 11.37
C SER A 121 -10.54 -20.18 11.41
N SER A 122 -9.46 -19.49 11.07
CA SER A 122 -9.42 -18.03 11.01
C SER A 122 -8.75 -17.57 9.74
N TRP A 123 -9.25 -16.51 9.15
CA TRP A 123 -8.71 -15.87 7.97
C TRP A 123 -8.68 -14.36 8.16
N THR A 124 -7.96 -13.68 7.28
CA THR A 124 -7.85 -12.23 7.30
C THR A 124 -8.05 -11.64 5.92
N GLY A 125 -8.53 -10.40 5.89
CA GLY A 125 -8.64 -9.59 4.69
C GLY A 125 -8.57 -8.11 5.05
N SER A 126 -8.76 -7.26 4.07
CA SER A 126 -8.84 -5.81 4.24
C SER A 126 -10.28 -5.33 4.07
N GLY A 127 -10.55 -4.14 4.52
CA GLY A 127 -11.80 -3.44 4.30
C GLY A 127 -11.59 -1.94 4.33
N PHE A 128 -12.66 -1.18 4.15
CA PHE A 128 -12.63 0.25 4.34
C PHE A 128 -13.96 0.80 4.83
N ILE A 129 -13.90 1.83 5.64
CA ILE A 129 -15.06 2.48 6.24
C ILE A 129 -15.62 3.48 5.23
N VAL A 130 -16.94 3.39 4.98
CA VAL A 130 -17.65 4.28 4.04
C VAL A 130 -18.60 5.25 4.74
N ASP A 131 -18.93 4.99 6.01
CA ASP A 131 -19.86 5.77 6.82
C ASP A 131 -19.30 5.91 8.25
N GLU A 132 -19.33 7.12 8.80
CA GLU A 132 -18.78 7.45 10.11
C GLU A 132 -19.46 6.69 11.27
N ASN A 133 -20.62 6.06 11.02
CA ASN A 133 -21.35 5.21 11.95
C ASN A 133 -20.96 3.72 11.87
N GLY A 134 -19.83 3.40 11.22
CA GLY A 134 -19.21 2.08 11.30
C GLY A 134 -19.65 1.08 10.25
N TYR A 135 -20.01 1.54 9.05
CA TYR A 135 -20.20 0.63 7.91
C TYR A 135 -18.89 0.42 7.17
N VAL A 136 -18.46 -0.83 7.11
CA VAL A 136 -17.21 -1.27 6.52
C VAL A 136 -17.50 -2.11 5.28
N VAL A 137 -16.92 -1.75 4.15
CA VAL A 137 -16.99 -2.52 2.92
C VAL A 137 -15.79 -3.46 2.84
N THR A 138 -16.03 -4.71 2.44
CA THR A 138 -15.00 -5.72 2.16
C THR A 138 -15.49 -6.71 1.09
N ASN A 139 -14.73 -7.75 0.77
CA ASN A 139 -15.18 -8.82 -0.11
C ASN A 139 -16.15 -9.77 0.58
N ALA A 140 -17.04 -10.41 -0.20
CA ALA A 140 -17.91 -11.46 0.30
C ALA A 140 -17.11 -12.69 0.74
N HIS A 141 -16.03 -13.07 0.05
CA HIS A 141 -15.20 -14.19 0.53
C HIS A 141 -14.50 -13.91 1.88
N VAL A 142 -14.31 -12.63 2.24
CA VAL A 142 -13.76 -12.23 3.55
C VAL A 142 -14.86 -12.23 4.63
N ALA A 143 -16.07 -11.77 4.32
CA ALA A 143 -17.14 -11.56 5.31
C ALA A 143 -18.29 -12.58 5.25
N ALA A 144 -18.26 -13.50 4.30
CA ALA A 144 -19.29 -14.50 4.04
C ALA A 144 -18.70 -15.70 3.28
N PRO A 145 -17.67 -16.38 3.84
CA PRO A 145 -17.12 -17.58 3.20
C PRO A 145 -18.21 -18.66 3.09
N SER A 146 -18.10 -19.50 2.07
CA SER A 146 -19.09 -20.55 1.83
C SER A 146 -19.15 -21.53 3.01
N ASP A 147 -20.34 -22.08 3.28
CA ASP A 147 -20.51 -23.07 4.35
C ASP A 147 -19.73 -24.35 4.05
N GLU A 148 -19.62 -24.74 2.79
CA GLU A 148 -18.90 -25.96 2.39
C GLU A 148 -17.38 -25.82 2.59
N GLU A 149 -16.79 -24.69 2.21
CA GLU A 149 -15.37 -24.42 2.50
C GLU A 149 -15.12 -24.32 4.00
N SER A 150 -15.99 -23.61 4.72
CA SER A 150 -15.90 -23.48 6.19
C SER A 150 -15.95 -24.85 6.88
N LYS A 151 -16.85 -25.75 6.44
CA LYS A 151 -16.94 -27.12 6.96
C LYS A 151 -15.66 -27.90 6.70
N LYS A 152 -15.13 -27.81 5.49
CA LYS A 152 -13.89 -28.51 5.13
C LYS A 152 -12.73 -28.08 6.03
N GLU A 153 -12.51 -26.78 6.18
CA GLU A 153 -11.44 -26.25 7.04
C GLU A 153 -11.62 -26.65 8.51
N LEU A 154 -12.85 -26.61 9.02
CA LEU A 154 -13.15 -27.01 10.40
C LEU A 154 -12.95 -28.50 10.63
N LEU A 155 -13.35 -29.35 9.67
CA LEU A 155 -13.10 -30.79 9.72
C LEU A 155 -11.60 -31.05 9.77
N GLU A 156 -10.82 -30.46 8.86
CA GLU A 156 -9.37 -30.63 8.80
C GLU A 156 -8.69 -30.14 10.09
N ALA A 157 -9.06 -28.95 10.59
CA ALA A 157 -8.51 -28.39 11.83
C ALA A 157 -8.86 -29.24 13.06
N GLY A 158 -10.10 -29.73 13.15
CA GLY A 158 -10.55 -30.60 14.24
C GLY A 158 -9.88 -31.96 14.21
N GLN A 159 -9.80 -32.58 13.03
CA GLN A 159 -9.15 -33.86 12.82
C GLN A 159 -7.66 -33.79 13.11
N ALA A 160 -6.97 -32.72 12.69
CA ALA A 160 -5.55 -32.52 13.00
C ALA A 160 -5.28 -32.50 14.51
N LYS A 161 -6.06 -31.74 15.29
CA LYS A 161 -5.98 -31.74 16.76
C LYS A 161 -6.27 -33.12 17.34
N GLN A 162 -7.25 -33.82 16.78
CA GLN A 162 -7.61 -35.15 17.23
C GLN A 162 -6.50 -36.19 16.95
N LEU A 163 -5.86 -36.15 15.77
CA LEU A 163 -4.71 -36.98 15.44
C LEU A 163 -3.56 -36.77 16.44
N GLU A 164 -3.27 -35.51 16.79
CA GLU A 164 -2.23 -35.16 17.77
C GLU A 164 -2.50 -35.76 19.16
N ILE A 165 -3.77 -35.77 19.59
CA ILE A 165 -4.18 -36.32 20.89
C ILE A 165 -4.20 -37.85 20.88
N ASP A 166 -4.79 -38.47 19.85
CA ASP A 166 -5.18 -39.88 19.89
C ASP A 166 -4.09 -40.83 19.37
N VAL A 167 -3.28 -40.41 18.39
CA VAL A 167 -2.23 -41.28 17.83
C VAL A 167 -1.25 -41.77 18.91
N PRO A 168 -0.69 -40.90 19.79
CA PRO A 168 0.19 -41.36 20.86
C PRO A 168 -0.49 -42.35 21.81
N LYS A 169 -1.76 -42.13 22.13
CA LYS A 169 -2.55 -42.99 23.02
C LYS A 169 -2.78 -44.37 22.40
N LEU A 170 -3.21 -44.43 21.15
CA LEU A 170 -3.49 -45.70 20.47
C LEU A 170 -2.22 -46.52 20.23
N LEU A 171 -1.10 -45.87 19.89
CA LEU A 171 0.20 -46.54 19.82
C LEU A 171 0.61 -47.12 21.19
N ALA A 172 0.36 -46.39 22.29
CA ALA A 172 0.62 -46.88 23.64
C ALA A 172 -0.25 -48.09 24.03
N GLU A 173 -1.49 -48.16 23.56
CA GLU A 173 -2.37 -49.34 23.74
C GLU A 173 -1.79 -50.57 23.02
N LEU A 174 -1.29 -50.41 21.78
CA LEU A 174 -0.62 -51.50 21.05
C LEU A 174 0.67 -51.96 21.73
N VAL A 175 1.48 -51.04 22.25
CA VAL A 175 2.69 -51.36 23.02
C VAL A 175 2.34 -52.14 24.28
N SER A 176 1.33 -51.69 25.03
CA SER A 176 0.88 -52.35 26.26
C SER A 176 0.34 -53.76 26.01
N ALA A 177 -0.26 -53.99 24.84
CA ALA A 177 -0.73 -55.31 24.40
C ALA A 177 0.39 -56.21 23.83
N GLY A 178 1.64 -55.72 23.73
CA GLY A 178 2.75 -56.45 23.10
C GLY A 178 2.65 -56.59 21.58
N LEU A 179 1.79 -55.80 20.95
CA LEU A 179 1.56 -55.80 19.49
C LEU A 179 2.45 -54.81 18.74
N LEU A 180 3.11 -53.90 19.46
CA LEU A 180 4.07 -52.94 18.91
C LEU A 180 5.28 -52.83 19.84
N ALA A 181 6.46 -52.58 19.27
CA ALA A 181 7.68 -52.41 20.05
C ALA A 181 7.65 -51.13 20.91
N SER A 182 8.16 -51.20 22.13
CA SER A 182 8.15 -50.10 23.10
C SER A 182 9.21 -49.02 22.85
N ASN A 183 10.18 -49.27 21.96
CA ASN A 183 11.24 -48.31 21.69
C ASN A 183 10.77 -47.17 20.76
N ALA A 184 11.28 -45.96 21.01
CA ALA A 184 10.87 -44.76 20.30
C ALA A 184 11.14 -44.81 18.78
N ALA A 185 12.23 -45.44 18.34
CA ALA A 185 12.58 -45.54 16.93
C ALA A 185 11.53 -46.36 16.15
N ALA A 186 11.09 -47.49 16.71
CA ALA A 186 10.05 -48.32 16.12
C ALA A 186 8.71 -47.59 16.06
N GLN A 187 8.30 -46.91 17.13
CA GLN A 187 7.06 -46.11 17.12
C GLN A 187 7.11 -44.96 16.12
N SER A 188 8.26 -44.28 16.01
CA SER A 188 8.46 -43.21 15.02
C SER A 188 8.36 -43.73 13.59
N SER A 189 8.90 -44.93 13.31
CA SER A 189 8.87 -45.51 11.95
C SER A 189 7.46 -45.88 11.46
N VAL A 190 6.51 -46.13 12.38
CA VAL A 190 5.14 -46.53 12.05
C VAL A 190 4.13 -45.39 12.17
N LYS A 191 4.51 -44.28 12.82
CA LYS A 191 3.62 -43.19 13.19
C LYS A 191 2.85 -42.64 11.99
N ASP A 192 3.51 -42.42 10.86
CA ASP A 192 2.87 -41.79 9.69
C ASP A 192 1.83 -42.71 9.04
N SER A 193 2.17 -43.99 8.87
CA SER A 193 1.23 -44.99 8.33
C SER A 193 0.03 -45.20 9.26
N PHE A 194 0.27 -45.26 10.57
CA PHE A 194 -0.78 -45.33 11.57
C PHE A 194 -1.66 -44.08 11.56
N THR A 195 -1.05 -42.90 11.47
CA THR A 195 -1.76 -41.61 11.41
C THR A 195 -2.66 -41.56 10.17
N ALA A 196 -2.18 -42.02 9.01
CA ALA A 196 -2.99 -42.10 7.80
C ALA A 196 -4.18 -43.08 7.94
N ALA A 197 -3.95 -44.25 8.53
CA ALA A 197 -5.01 -45.22 8.82
C ALA A 197 -6.08 -44.65 9.76
N TYR A 198 -5.64 -44.00 10.83
CA TYR A 198 -6.52 -43.39 11.80
C TYR A 198 -7.25 -42.16 11.24
N ALA A 199 -6.61 -41.35 10.39
CA ALA A 199 -7.25 -40.25 9.68
C ALA A 199 -8.42 -40.74 8.82
N LYS A 200 -8.26 -41.87 8.11
CA LYS A 200 -9.34 -42.49 7.33
C LYS A 200 -10.52 -42.89 8.22
N TRP A 201 -10.25 -43.51 9.37
CA TRP A 201 -11.28 -43.85 10.35
C TRP A 201 -11.99 -42.60 10.89
N LEU A 202 -11.23 -41.54 11.20
CA LEU A 202 -11.77 -40.28 11.71
C LEU A 202 -12.74 -39.61 10.75
N VAL A 203 -12.44 -39.61 9.46
CA VAL A 203 -13.33 -39.04 8.44
C VAL A 203 -14.70 -39.74 8.46
N ALA A 204 -14.74 -41.06 8.66
CA ALA A 204 -15.98 -41.83 8.74
C ALA A 204 -16.72 -41.70 10.10
N ASN A 205 -16.00 -41.31 11.15
CA ASN A 205 -16.49 -41.36 12.54
C ASN A 205 -16.50 -39.98 13.22
N SER A 206 -16.52 -38.89 12.44
CA SER A 206 -16.62 -37.52 12.95
C SER A 206 -17.61 -36.68 12.16
N GLN A 207 -18.23 -35.73 12.85
CA GLN A 207 -19.16 -34.77 12.25
C GLN A 207 -18.98 -33.42 12.93
N LEU A 208 -19.23 -32.33 12.21
CA LEU A 208 -19.24 -31.01 12.82
C LEU A 208 -20.58 -30.74 13.52
N GLY A 209 -20.51 -30.09 14.67
CA GLY A 209 -21.67 -29.47 15.30
C GLY A 209 -22.05 -28.15 14.63
N SER A 210 -22.86 -27.35 15.30
CA SER A 210 -23.29 -26.04 14.80
C SER A 210 -22.10 -25.11 14.59
N MET A 211 -22.00 -24.58 13.37
CA MET A 211 -20.99 -23.59 13.02
C MET A 211 -21.40 -22.20 13.50
N LYS A 212 -20.42 -21.44 13.99
CA LYS A 212 -20.53 -20.03 14.35
C LYS A 212 -19.47 -19.25 13.57
N LYS A 213 -19.92 -18.24 12.82
CA LYS A 213 -19.06 -17.29 12.11
C LYS A 213 -19.01 -15.98 12.90
N GLU A 214 -17.81 -15.45 13.08
CA GLU A 214 -17.55 -14.22 13.81
C GLU A 214 -16.61 -13.35 12.99
N PHE A 215 -16.85 -12.04 13.01
CA PHE A 215 -16.05 -11.06 12.29
C PHE A 215 -15.59 -9.99 13.27
N SER A 216 -14.39 -9.49 13.06
CA SER A 216 -13.86 -8.37 13.81
C SER A 216 -13.05 -7.47 12.91
N VAL A 217 -13.15 -6.17 13.16
CA VAL A 217 -12.27 -5.16 12.60
C VAL A 217 -11.14 -4.94 13.61
N LEU A 218 -9.91 -5.13 13.17
CA LEU A 218 -8.72 -4.94 13.98
C LEU A 218 -8.24 -3.50 13.80
N GLU A 219 -8.33 -2.72 14.88
CA GLU A 219 -7.74 -1.39 14.96
C GLU A 219 -6.33 -1.50 15.53
N GLY A 220 -5.34 -0.88 14.89
CA GLY A 220 -3.99 -0.82 15.44
C GLY A 220 -3.99 0.04 16.72
N ALA A 221 -4.11 -0.51 17.92
CA ALA A 221 -4.07 0.32 19.13
C ALA A 221 -2.61 0.58 19.54
N ASN A 222 -2.11 1.81 19.33
CA ASN A 222 -0.85 2.26 19.92
C ASN A 222 -1.11 2.78 21.34
N LEU A 223 -0.84 1.93 22.34
CA LEU A 223 -0.73 2.37 23.73
C LEU A 223 0.72 2.79 23.99
N ALA A 224 0.94 4.02 24.44
CA ALA A 224 2.29 4.49 24.81
C ALA A 224 2.94 3.52 25.82
N GLY A 225 4.04 2.89 25.43
CA GLY A 225 4.81 1.96 26.27
C GLY A 225 4.34 0.49 26.26
N VAL A 226 3.34 0.11 25.44
CA VAL A 226 2.91 -1.28 25.25
C VAL A 226 2.98 -1.63 23.78
N ALA A 227 3.53 -2.80 23.44
CA ALA A 227 3.50 -3.31 22.07
C ALA A 227 2.06 -3.29 21.53
N THR A 228 1.89 -2.72 20.34
CA THR A 228 0.62 -2.54 19.64
C THR A 228 -0.15 -3.86 19.63
N LEU A 229 -1.19 -3.97 20.45
CA LEU A 229 -2.11 -5.10 20.38
C LEU A 229 -3.28 -4.66 19.52
N PRO A 230 -3.59 -5.34 18.41
CA PRO A 230 -4.76 -5.00 17.62
C PRO A 230 -6.00 -5.13 18.51
N LEU A 231 -6.74 -4.04 18.70
CA LEU A 231 -8.02 -4.07 19.39
C LEU A 231 -9.03 -4.65 18.40
N ALA A 232 -9.54 -5.84 18.73
CA ALA A 232 -10.58 -6.47 17.94
C ALA A 232 -11.95 -5.87 18.27
N VAL A 233 -12.53 -5.19 17.29
CA VAL A 233 -13.86 -4.59 17.36
C VAL A 233 -14.82 -5.56 16.69
N PRO A 234 -15.78 -6.15 17.42
CA PRO A 234 -16.75 -7.07 16.83
C PRO A 234 -17.53 -6.40 15.69
N ALA A 235 -17.69 -7.14 14.59
CA ALA A 235 -18.40 -6.71 13.41
C ALA A 235 -19.53 -7.69 13.08
N THR A 236 -20.64 -7.15 12.59
CA THR A 236 -21.79 -7.94 12.14
C THR A 236 -21.94 -7.85 10.62
N LEU A 237 -22.27 -8.96 9.98
CA LEU A 237 -22.58 -8.95 8.55
C LEU A 237 -23.96 -8.33 8.30
N VAL A 238 -24.04 -7.28 7.48
CA VAL A 238 -25.29 -6.59 7.15
C VAL A 238 -25.78 -6.94 5.75
N ALA A 239 -24.87 -6.97 4.78
CA ALA A 239 -25.19 -7.32 3.40
C ALA A 239 -24.00 -8.03 2.76
N ALA A 240 -24.24 -9.04 1.92
CA ALA A 240 -23.21 -9.69 1.13
C ALA A 240 -23.78 -10.12 -0.22
N GLY A 241 -22.93 -10.11 -1.24
CA GLY A 241 -23.14 -10.88 -2.45
C GLY A 241 -22.49 -12.25 -2.34
N GLU A 242 -22.40 -12.94 -3.46
CA GLU A 242 -21.70 -14.22 -3.54
C GLU A 242 -20.21 -13.98 -3.82
N PRO A 243 -19.29 -14.77 -3.22
CA PRO A 243 -17.91 -14.86 -3.65
C PRO A 243 -17.79 -15.10 -5.15
N THR A 244 -16.63 -14.80 -5.73
CA THR A 244 -16.42 -15.01 -7.18
C THR A 244 -16.75 -16.45 -7.60
N PRO A 245 -17.47 -16.64 -8.73
CA PRO A 245 -17.75 -15.68 -9.82
C PRO A 245 -18.94 -14.73 -9.60
N GLY A 246 -19.51 -14.68 -8.38
CA GLY A 246 -20.52 -13.73 -7.97
C GLY A 246 -20.02 -12.31 -7.70
N LYS A 247 -20.92 -11.45 -7.23
CA LYS A 247 -20.63 -10.07 -6.82
C LYS A 247 -19.93 -10.09 -5.46
N ASP A 248 -18.61 -10.18 -5.49
CA ASP A 248 -17.76 -10.40 -4.31
C ASP A 248 -17.60 -9.13 -3.44
N VAL A 249 -18.72 -8.67 -2.86
CA VAL A 249 -18.82 -7.46 -2.05
C VAL A 249 -19.66 -7.78 -0.81
N ALA A 250 -19.22 -7.29 0.33
CA ALA A 250 -19.95 -7.36 1.59
C ALA A 250 -19.83 -6.05 2.36
N VAL A 251 -20.80 -5.83 3.25
CA VAL A 251 -20.88 -4.71 4.18
C VAL A 251 -21.01 -5.27 5.59
N LEU A 252 -20.03 -4.95 6.42
CA LEU A 252 -20.01 -5.20 7.85
C LEU A 252 -20.45 -3.94 8.61
N LYS A 253 -20.93 -4.12 9.84
CA LYS A 253 -21.25 -3.05 10.78
C LYS A 253 -20.50 -3.25 12.09
N VAL A 254 -19.74 -2.23 12.48
CA VAL A 254 -19.13 -2.10 13.81
C VAL A 254 -19.89 -1.07 14.65
N GLU A 255 -20.02 -1.30 15.96
CA GLU A 255 -20.74 -0.41 16.86
C GLU A 255 -19.86 0.74 17.37
N GLN A 256 -19.44 1.60 16.45
CA GLN A 256 -18.66 2.80 16.70
C GLN A 256 -19.16 4.00 15.90
N LYS A 257 -18.71 5.21 16.25
CA LYS A 257 -19.10 6.48 15.64
C LYS A 257 -17.89 7.38 15.42
N ASN A 258 -18.06 8.43 14.61
CA ASN A 258 -17.02 9.39 14.25
C ASN A 258 -15.81 8.72 13.60
N LEU A 259 -16.04 7.61 12.90
CA LEU A 259 -14.98 6.87 12.24
C LEU A 259 -14.49 7.61 10.99
N PRO A 260 -13.20 7.49 10.64
CA PRO A 260 -12.69 7.95 9.36
C PRO A 260 -13.38 7.21 8.22
N THR A 261 -13.72 7.93 7.15
CA THR A 261 -14.44 7.41 5.98
C THR A 261 -13.69 7.69 4.67
N LEU A 262 -13.83 6.80 3.68
CA LEU A 262 -13.42 7.05 2.30
C LEU A 262 -14.60 7.48 1.41
N PRO A 263 -14.43 8.49 0.54
CA PRO A 263 -15.46 8.87 -0.42
C PRO A 263 -15.58 7.83 -1.54
N LEU A 264 -16.83 7.50 -1.91
CA LEU A 264 -17.11 6.63 -3.06
C LEU A 264 -17.13 7.45 -4.35
N GLY A 265 -16.25 7.11 -5.30
CA GLY A 265 -16.14 7.77 -6.60
C GLY A 265 -17.12 7.23 -7.65
N ASP A 266 -16.76 7.35 -8.92
CA ASP A 266 -17.52 6.82 -10.06
C ASP A 266 -16.63 6.00 -10.99
N ASP A 267 -16.86 4.68 -11.05
CA ASP A 267 -16.07 3.81 -11.91
C ASP A 267 -16.38 4.00 -13.40
N ALA A 268 -17.51 4.60 -13.78
CA ALA A 268 -17.81 4.92 -15.17
C ALA A 268 -16.82 5.93 -15.78
N SER A 269 -16.15 6.71 -14.92
CA SER A 269 -15.10 7.66 -15.33
C SER A 269 -13.73 7.01 -15.56
N VAL A 270 -13.53 5.76 -15.11
CA VAL A 270 -12.25 5.04 -15.20
C VAL A 270 -12.03 4.55 -16.63
N ARG A 271 -10.91 4.95 -17.22
CA ARG A 271 -10.44 4.56 -18.55
C ARG A 271 -9.22 3.67 -18.46
N THR A 272 -8.98 2.87 -19.50
CA THR A 272 -7.72 2.14 -19.64
C THR A 272 -6.53 3.10 -19.59
N GLY A 273 -5.54 2.77 -18.77
CA GLY A 273 -4.36 3.59 -18.52
C GLY A 273 -4.46 4.53 -17.32
N ASP A 274 -5.67 4.76 -16.76
CA ASP A 274 -5.82 5.56 -15.56
C ASP A 274 -5.11 4.89 -14.37
N ARG A 275 -4.39 5.67 -13.57
CA ARG A 275 -3.63 5.18 -12.42
C ARG A 275 -4.56 4.81 -11.28
N LEU A 276 -4.28 3.67 -10.66
CA LEU A 276 -5.03 3.10 -9.54
C LEU A 276 -4.08 2.83 -8.36
N PHE A 277 -4.61 3.00 -7.15
CA PHE A 277 -3.90 2.73 -5.90
C PHE A 277 -4.70 1.72 -5.08
N VAL A 278 -4.08 0.61 -4.69
CA VAL A 278 -4.70 -0.39 -3.81
C VAL A 278 -4.09 -0.24 -2.44
N ILE A 279 -4.93 -0.10 -1.43
CA ILE A 279 -4.49 -0.04 -0.03
C ILE A 279 -5.04 -1.27 0.71
N GLY A 280 -4.23 -1.92 1.52
CA GLY A 280 -4.70 -3.03 2.35
C GLY A 280 -3.61 -3.64 3.21
N TYR A 281 -4.00 -4.49 4.15
CA TYR A 281 -3.11 -5.14 5.11
C TYR A 281 -2.48 -6.41 4.51
N PRO A 282 -1.20 -6.70 4.77
CA PRO A 282 -0.59 -7.95 4.33
C PRO A 282 -1.22 -9.17 5.02
N ALA A 283 -1.19 -10.34 4.37
CA ALA A 283 -1.52 -11.59 5.05
C ALA A 283 -0.54 -11.84 6.21
N ALA A 284 -1.05 -12.32 7.34
CA ALA A 284 -0.23 -12.65 8.50
C ALA A 284 0.88 -13.66 8.14
N GLY A 285 2.12 -13.40 8.59
CA GLY A 285 3.23 -14.37 8.54
C GLY A 285 4.43 -14.03 7.64
N THR A 286 4.41 -12.92 6.89
CA THR A 286 5.55 -12.50 6.04
C THR A 286 6.36 -11.33 6.60
N VAL A 287 5.83 -10.62 7.61
CA VAL A 287 6.43 -9.43 8.23
C VAL A 287 6.28 -9.48 9.76
N GLY A 288 7.08 -8.68 10.48
CA GLY A 288 7.05 -8.60 11.95
C GLY A 288 5.67 -8.18 12.49
N ARG A 289 5.40 -8.49 13.76
CA ARG A 289 4.10 -8.20 14.41
C ARG A 289 3.70 -6.74 14.35
N GLU A 290 4.68 -5.82 14.41
CA GLU A 290 4.44 -4.38 14.25
C GLU A 290 4.01 -3.97 12.83
N SER A 291 4.46 -4.69 11.79
CA SER A 291 4.07 -4.43 10.41
C SER A 291 2.71 -5.02 10.03
N LEU A 292 2.07 -5.80 10.92
CA LEU A 292 0.70 -6.30 10.70
C LEU A 292 -0.36 -5.24 10.98
N THR A 293 -0.01 -4.17 11.70
CA THR A 293 -0.93 -3.08 12.06
C THR A 293 -0.87 -1.89 11.10
N GLU A 294 -0.05 -1.96 10.06
CA GLU A 294 0.06 -0.92 9.04
C GLU A 294 -0.39 -1.45 7.67
N PRO A 295 -1.27 -0.76 6.94
CA PRO A 295 -1.61 -1.13 5.58
C PRO A 295 -0.41 -0.86 4.65
N SER A 296 -0.42 -1.53 3.50
CA SER A 296 0.51 -1.30 2.40
C SER A 296 -0.23 -0.65 1.23
N LEU A 297 0.49 0.12 0.43
CA LEU A 297 0.01 0.65 -0.84
C LEU A 297 0.71 -0.06 -2.01
N SER A 298 -0.08 -0.51 -2.98
CA SER A 298 0.40 -0.87 -4.32
C SER A 298 -0.23 0.07 -5.34
N SER A 299 0.43 0.25 -6.49
CA SER A 299 -0.12 1.06 -7.58
C SER A 299 0.03 0.35 -8.91
N GLY A 300 -0.88 0.67 -9.83
CA GLY A 300 -0.88 0.18 -11.20
C GLY A 300 -1.84 1.01 -12.05
N THR A 301 -2.32 0.43 -13.13
CA THR A 301 -3.23 1.05 -14.09
C THR A 301 -4.49 0.22 -14.27
N ALA A 302 -5.59 0.86 -14.62
CA ALA A 302 -6.74 0.16 -15.17
C ALA A 302 -6.36 -0.41 -16.55
N SER A 303 -6.35 -1.72 -16.70
CA SER A 303 -5.95 -2.38 -17.95
C SER A 303 -7.15 -2.55 -18.90
N ALA A 304 -8.32 -2.92 -18.38
CA ALA A 304 -9.52 -3.14 -19.18
C ALA A 304 -10.79 -3.19 -18.33
N ARG A 305 -11.95 -2.95 -18.94
CA ARG A 305 -13.25 -3.33 -18.39
C ARG A 305 -13.70 -4.62 -19.05
N LYS A 306 -14.14 -5.61 -18.26
CA LYS A 306 -14.59 -6.92 -18.74
C LYS A 306 -15.97 -7.24 -18.18
N LYS A 307 -16.76 -8.01 -18.91
CA LYS A 307 -18.04 -8.54 -18.45
C LYS A 307 -17.82 -9.96 -17.94
N THR A 308 -18.38 -10.28 -16.77
CA THR A 308 -18.37 -11.63 -16.20
C THR A 308 -19.45 -12.49 -16.83
N ASP A 309 -19.35 -13.81 -16.68
CA ASP A 309 -20.38 -14.74 -17.14
C ASP A 309 -21.71 -14.53 -16.40
N ALA A 310 -21.65 -14.01 -15.17
CA ALA A 310 -22.80 -13.59 -14.37
C ALA A 310 -23.41 -12.23 -14.83
N GLY A 311 -22.88 -11.63 -15.89
CA GLY A 311 -23.48 -10.49 -16.60
C GLY A 311 -23.14 -9.10 -16.06
N PHE A 312 -22.33 -8.98 -15.01
CA PHE A 312 -21.88 -7.70 -14.45
C PHE A 312 -20.45 -7.36 -14.88
N ASP A 313 -20.06 -6.10 -14.72
CA ASP A 313 -18.73 -5.62 -15.13
C ASP A 313 -17.71 -5.78 -14.00
N VAL A 314 -16.47 -6.06 -14.37
CA VAL A 314 -15.26 -6.02 -13.52
C VAL A 314 -14.19 -5.17 -14.18
N LEU A 315 -13.33 -4.55 -13.38
CA LEU A 315 -12.17 -3.82 -13.87
C LEU A 315 -10.92 -4.68 -13.72
N GLN A 316 -10.15 -4.81 -14.79
CA GLN A 316 -8.85 -5.45 -14.81
C GLN A 316 -7.76 -4.43 -14.49
N THR A 317 -6.74 -4.82 -13.73
CA THR A 317 -5.58 -3.99 -13.39
C THR A 317 -4.31 -4.82 -13.33
N ASP A 318 -3.17 -4.16 -13.52
CA ASP A 318 -1.83 -4.70 -13.27
C ASP A 318 -1.32 -4.37 -11.85
N ALA A 319 -2.06 -3.57 -11.08
CA ALA A 319 -1.73 -3.27 -9.69
C ALA A 319 -1.65 -4.58 -8.88
N ALA A 320 -0.62 -4.70 -8.04
CA ALA A 320 -0.40 -5.91 -7.25
C ALA A 320 -1.54 -6.12 -6.23
N ILE A 321 -2.26 -7.24 -6.37
CA ILE A 321 -3.27 -7.72 -5.42
C ILE A 321 -2.78 -9.08 -4.91
N ASN A 322 -2.53 -9.16 -3.60
CA ASN A 322 -1.96 -10.31 -2.92
C ASN A 322 -2.92 -10.78 -1.82
N ARG A 323 -2.71 -12.00 -1.29
CA ARG A 323 -3.43 -12.43 -0.08
C ARG A 323 -3.20 -11.40 1.04
N GLY A 324 -4.29 -10.91 1.63
CA GLY A 324 -4.31 -9.87 2.67
C GLY A 324 -4.95 -8.55 2.23
N ASN A 325 -4.55 -8.00 1.08
CA ASN A 325 -5.12 -6.74 0.58
C ASN A 325 -6.45 -6.92 -0.17
N SER A 326 -6.87 -8.17 -0.41
CA SER A 326 -8.24 -8.52 -0.78
C SER A 326 -9.22 -7.89 0.20
N GLY A 327 -10.17 -7.14 -0.34
CA GLY A 327 -11.20 -6.41 0.39
C GLY A 327 -10.83 -4.94 0.63
N GLY A 328 -9.58 -4.56 0.37
CA GLY A 328 -9.11 -3.19 0.50
C GLY A 328 -9.62 -2.26 -0.61
N PRO A 329 -9.65 -0.93 -0.37
CA PRO A 329 -10.10 0.04 -1.35
C PRO A 329 -9.13 0.14 -2.52
N VAL A 330 -9.68 0.32 -3.72
CA VAL A 330 -8.94 0.79 -4.89
C VAL A 330 -9.34 2.23 -5.19
N LEU A 331 -8.35 3.12 -5.17
CA LEU A 331 -8.52 4.56 -5.25
C LEU A 331 -8.07 5.10 -6.62
N ASN A 332 -8.77 6.13 -7.10
CA ASN A 332 -8.26 6.99 -8.16
C ASN A 332 -7.30 8.06 -7.60
N GLU A 333 -6.73 8.88 -8.47
CA GLU A 333 -5.80 9.96 -8.10
C GLU A 333 -6.39 11.06 -7.20
N LYS A 334 -7.71 11.09 -7.00
CA LYS A 334 -8.39 12.02 -6.08
C LYS A 334 -8.61 11.42 -4.69
N GLY A 335 -8.20 10.16 -4.46
CA GLY A 335 -8.47 9.43 -3.23
C GLY A 335 -9.92 8.94 -3.12
N GLU A 336 -10.66 8.86 -4.23
CA GLU A 336 -12.01 8.30 -4.25
C GLU A 336 -11.99 6.81 -4.58
N VAL A 337 -12.81 6.03 -3.90
CA VAL A 337 -12.93 4.59 -4.13
C VAL A 337 -13.58 4.35 -5.50
N ILE A 338 -12.85 3.69 -6.40
CA ILE A 338 -13.36 3.22 -7.71
C ILE A 338 -13.69 1.73 -7.72
N GLY A 339 -13.33 1.01 -6.66
CA GLY A 339 -13.69 -0.39 -6.48
C GLY A 339 -12.99 -1.04 -5.29
N ILE A 340 -13.10 -2.35 -5.20
CA ILE A 340 -12.54 -3.17 -4.13
C ILE A 340 -11.62 -4.26 -4.72
N ALA A 341 -10.41 -4.36 -4.18
CA ALA A 341 -9.45 -5.38 -4.57
C ALA A 341 -9.99 -6.76 -4.21
N THR A 342 -9.92 -7.74 -5.11
CA THR A 342 -10.50 -9.08 -4.86
C THR A 342 -9.48 -10.19 -5.07
N PHE A 343 -9.14 -10.56 -6.31
CA PHE A 343 -8.09 -11.56 -6.60
C PHE A 343 -7.57 -11.42 -8.05
N GLY A 344 -6.41 -12.02 -8.30
CA GLY A 344 -5.86 -12.26 -9.64
C GLY A 344 -6.23 -13.63 -10.18
N LYS A 345 -6.31 -13.77 -11.51
CA LYS A 345 -6.58 -15.09 -12.12
C LYS A 345 -5.46 -16.06 -11.77
N ALA A 346 -5.82 -17.30 -11.46
CA ALA A 346 -4.90 -18.41 -11.47
C ALA A 346 -4.93 -19.10 -12.84
N ASP A 347 -3.79 -19.60 -13.29
CA ASP A 347 -3.69 -20.46 -14.45
C ASP A 347 -4.55 -21.72 -14.21
N PRO A 348 -5.50 -22.06 -15.12
CA PRO A 348 -6.41 -23.18 -14.90
C PRO A 348 -5.73 -24.56 -14.86
N ALA A 349 -4.53 -24.70 -15.43
CA ALA A 349 -3.82 -25.97 -15.52
C ALA A 349 -2.88 -26.21 -14.34
N SER A 350 -2.23 -25.15 -13.86
CA SER A 350 -1.22 -25.20 -12.79
C SER A 350 -1.70 -24.63 -11.46
N GLY A 351 -2.82 -23.90 -11.45
CA GLY A 351 -3.32 -23.16 -10.27
C GLY A 351 -2.42 -22.00 -9.85
N ALA A 352 -1.37 -21.69 -10.62
CA ALA A 352 -0.41 -20.63 -10.29
C ALA A 352 -1.02 -19.25 -10.54
N PRO A 353 -0.76 -18.23 -9.70
CA PRO A 353 -1.18 -16.85 -9.97
C PRO A 353 -0.64 -16.37 -11.32
N LEU A 354 -1.47 -15.67 -12.10
CA LEU A 354 -1.05 -14.98 -13.32
C LEU A 354 -0.57 -13.56 -12.98
N PRO A 355 0.75 -13.27 -13.03
CA PRO A 355 1.26 -11.95 -12.68
C PRO A 355 0.71 -10.87 -13.61
N GLY A 356 0.34 -9.71 -13.04
CA GLY A 356 -0.13 -8.55 -13.81
C GLY A 356 -1.55 -8.65 -14.38
N VAL A 357 -2.30 -9.70 -14.05
CA VAL A 357 -3.72 -9.86 -14.46
C VAL A 357 -4.61 -9.99 -13.23
N ASN A 358 -4.92 -8.85 -12.63
CA ASN A 358 -5.77 -8.74 -11.46
C ASN A 358 -7.14 -8.16 -11.80
N PHE A 359 -8.13 -8.46 -10.97
CA PHE A 359 -9.48 -7.91 -11.11
C PHE A 359 -9.91 -7.22 -9.82
N LEU A 360 -10.76 -6.20 -9.97
CA LEU A 360 -11.41 -5.49 -8.87
C LEU A 360 -12.91 -5.40 -9.14
N MET A 361 -13.72 -5.43 -8.06
CA MET A 361 -15.17 -5.20 -8.18
C MET A 361 -15.43 -3.69 -8.24
N PRO A 362 -16.14 -3.16 -9.25
CA PRO A 362 -16.31 -1.72 -9.42
C PRO A 362 -17.15 -1.08 -8.31
N VAL A 363 -16.95 0.22 -8.05
CA VAL A 363 -17.69 0.95 -7.01
C VAL A 363 -19.20 0.98 -7.24
N THR A 364 -19.67 0.84 -8.48
CA THR A 364 -21.11 0.63 -8.76
C THR A 364 -21.67 -0.58 -8.00
N LEU A 365 -20.94 -1.68 -7.89
CA LEU A 365 -21.36 -2.84 -7.09
C LEU A 365 -21.29 -2.52 -5.59
N ILE A 366 -20.27 -1.80 -5.13
CA ILE A 366 -20.17 -1.35 -3.74
C ILE A 366 -21.42 -0.53 -3.36
N LYS A 367 -21.80 0.45 -4.18
CA LYS A 367 -22.97 1.30 -3.97
C LYS A 367 -24.27 0.49 -3.89
N GLU A 368 -24.41 -0.57 -4.67
CA GLU A 368 -25.56 -1.49 -4.61
C GLU A 368 -25.71 -2.14 -3.22
N PHE A 369 -24.62 -2.65 -2.63
CA PHE A 369 -24.68 -3.31 -1.32
C PHE A 369 -24.75 -2.33 -0.15
N VAL A 370 -24.08 -1.19 -0.25
CA VAL A 370 -24.16 -0.08 0.70
C VAL A 370 -25.59 0.47 0.78
N ALA A 371 -26.29 0.60 -0.36
CA ALA A 371 -27.69 1.02 -0.35
C ALA A 371 -28.60 0.01 0.37
N ARG A 372 -28.31 -1.30 0.27
CA ARG A 372 -29.05 -2.36 0.98
C ARG A 372 -28.77 -2.41 2.47
N SER A 373 -27.60 -1.97 2.91
CA SER A 373 -27.20 -2.01 4.32
C SER A 373 -27.80 -0.87 5.16
N GLY A 374 -28.36 0.16 4.51
CA GLY A 374 -28.85 1.37 5.17
C GLY A 374 -27.75 2.40 5.48
N ALA A 375 -26.51 2.14 5.08
CA ALA A 375 -25.39 3.06 5.20
C ALA A 375 -25.66 4.34 4.39
N ARG A 376 -25.10 5.46 4.86
CA ARG A 376 -25.14 6.76 4.19
C ARG A 376 -23.71 7.26 3.99
N PRO A 377 -23.03 6.80 2.92
CA PRO A 377 -21.66 7.20 2.70
C PRO A 377 -21.54 8.71 2.59
N ALA A 378 -20.69 9.26 3.43
CA ALA A 378 -20.41 10.68 3.48
C ALA A 378 -19.04 10.87 4.13
N GLU A 379 -18.36 11.93 3.73
CA GLU A 379 -17.14 12.33 4.41
C GLU A 379 -17.48 12.87 5.80
N GLY A 380 -17.11 12.08 6.83
CA GLY A 380 -17.33 12.41 8.23
C GLY A 380 -16.47 13.59 8.72
N ASN A 381 -16.84 14.15 9.86
CA ASN A 381 -16.09 15.28 10.44
C ASN A 381 -14.66 14.89 10.84
N PHE A 382 -14.45 13.65 11.30
CA PHE A 382 -13.12 13.12 11.59
C PHE A 382 -12.22 13.19 10.35
N THR A 383 -12.67 12.67 9.21
CA THR A 383 -11.91 12.69 7.95
C THR A 383 -11.58 14.11 7.51
N LYS A 384 -12.53 15.05 7.61
CA LYS A 384 -12.30 16.45 7.23
C LYS A 384 -11.20 17.10 8.06
N GLN A 385 -11.29 16.96 9.38
CA GLN A 385 -10.28 17.51 10.28
C GLN A 385 -8.92 16.82 10.09
N TYR A 386 -8.92 15.50 9.85
CA TYR A 386 -7.69 14.75 9.60
C TYR A 386 -6.99 15.26 8.34
N LYS A 387 -7.73 15.41 7.23
CA LYS A 387 -7.20 15.99 5.98
C LYS A 387 -6.66 17.41 6.21
N HIS A 388 -7.40 18.23 6.97
CA HIS A 388 -6.96 19.58 7.31
C HIS A 388 -5.65 19.60 8.11
N GLY A 389 -5.51 18.75 9.14
CA GLY A 389 -4.27 18.60 9.91
C GLY A 389 -3.10 18.21 9.00
N LEU A 390 -3.32 17.23 8.12
CA LEU A 390 -2.30 16.88 7.14
C LEU A 390 -1.99 18.06 6.18
N ASP A 391 -2.96 18.89 5.78
CA ASP A 391 -2.71 20.06 4.92
C ASP A 391 -1.83 21.10 5.65
N GLN A 392 -2.06 21.28 6.95
CA GLN A 392 -1.22 22.11 7.82
C GLN A 392 0.21 21.58 7.89
N GLU A 393 0.41 20.27 8.07
CA GLU A 393 1.73 19.63 8.04
C GLU A 393 2.45 19.87 6.69
N ALA A 394 1.73 19.76 5.57
CA ALA A 394 2.30 20.02 4.25
C ALA A 394 2.77 21.48 4.08
N GLY A 395 2.12 22.42 4.77
CA GLY A 395 2.53 23.82 4.89
C GLY A 395 3.62 24.09 5.93
N ASN A 396 4.11 23.07 6.64
CA ASN A 396 4.95 23.17 7.84
C ASN A 396 4.30 23.94 9.01
N HIS A 397 2.97 24.00 9.06
CA HIS A 397 2.19 24.62 10.13
C HIS A 397 2.00 23.66 11.31
N PHE A 398 3.10 23.09 11.83
CA PHE A 398 3.09 22.00 12.80
C PHE A 398 2.39 22.36 14.12
N LYS A 399 2.46 23.60 14.61
CA LYS A 399 1.68 24.02 15.79
C LYS A 399 0.17 23.99 15.54
N ALA A 400 -0.27 24.39 14.35
CA ALA A 400 -1.68 24.37 14.00
C ALA A 400 -2.16 22.93 13.77
N ALA A 401 -1.33 22.10 13.12
CA ALA A 401 -1.56 20.67 12.99
C ALA A 401 -1.69 19.98 14.37
N LEU A 402 -0.84 20.32 15.35
CA LEU A 402 -0.97 19.83 16.73
C LEU A 402 -2.32 20.16 17.35
N GLU A 403 -2.84 21.36 17.14
CA GLU A 403 -4.17 21.74 17.65
C GLU A 403 -5.26 20.89 16.99
N THR A 404 -5.20 20.72 15.67
CA THR A 404 -6.14 19.90 14.89
C THR A 404 -6.11 18.43 15.34
N PHE A 405 -4.94 17.80 15.38
CA PHE A 405 -4.80 16.40 15.80
C PHE A 405 -5.07 16.20 17.29
N SER A 406 -4.80 17.19 18.14
CA SER A 406 -5.21 17.14 19.55
C SER A 406 -6.73 17.13 19.66
N GLY A 407 -7.42 17.94 18.86
CA GLY A 407 -8.88 17.92 18.74
C GLY A 407 -9.41 16.55 18.33
N LEU A 408 -8.83 15.95 17.28
CA LEU A 408 -9.17 14.60 16.84
C LEU A 408 -8.93 13.54 17.94
N ASN A 409 -7.84 13.68 18.71
CA ASN A 409 -7.56 12.78 19.82
C ASN A 409 -8.57 12.90 20.98
N THR A 410 -9.32 14.02 21.09
CA THR A 410 -10.44 14.08 22.03
C THR A 410 -11.66 13.30 21.54
N VAL A 411 -11.85 13.19 20.23
CA VAL A 411 -12.97 12.47 19.60
C VAL A 411 -12.70 10.98 19.53
N ALA A 412 -11.47 10.58 19.19
CA ALA A 412 -11.00 9.20 19.15
C ALA A 412 -9.69 9.05 19.94
N PRO A 413 -9.77 8.97 21.28
CA PRO A 413 -8.60 8.88 22.15
C PRO A 413 -7.72 7.67 21.82
N GLY A 414 -6.43 7.91 21.61
CA GLY A 414 -5.45 6.86 21.37
C GLY A 414 -5.48 6.27 19.95
N HIS A 415 -6.20 6.90 19.01
CA HIS A 415 -6.20 6.48 17.61
C HIS A 415 -4.76 6.50 17.04
N PRO A 416 -4.23 5.38 16.51
CA PRO A 416 -2.81 5.20 16.22
C PRO A 416 -2.26 6.26 15.27
N TYR A 417 -3.00 6.54 14.20
CA TYR A 417 -2.61 7.50 13.18
C TYR A 417 -2.60 8.93 13.74
N VAL A 418 -3.54 9.27 14.63
CA VAL A 418 -3.57 10.59 15.28
C VAL A 418 -2.38 10.72 16.24
N GLN A 419 -2.07 9.66 17.01
CA GLN A 419 -0.92 9.64 17.91
C GLN A 419 0.41 9.77 17.17
N LYS A 420 0.54 9.15 16.00
CA LYS A 420 1.71 9.29 15.12
C LYS A 420 1.92 10.75 14.74
N HIS A 421 0.91 11.40 14.17
CA HIS A 421 0.98 12.81 13.77
C HIS A 421 1.28 13.75 14.94
N LEU A 422 0.62 13.55 16.09
CA LEU A 422 0.92 14.31 17.32
C LEU A 422 2.40 14.22 17.72
N SER A 423 2.99 13.02 17.65
CA SER A 423 4.40 12.81 17.99
C SER A 423 5.34 13.45 16.96
N GLU A 424 5.04 13.30 15.67
CA GLU A 424 5.85 13.84 14.57
C GLU A 424 5.83 15.37 14.56
N ASP A 425 4.67 15.97 14.78
CA ASP A 425 4.49 17.41 14.86
C ASP A 425 5.18 18.00 16.10
N GLN A 426 5.08 17.36 17.27
CA GLN A 426 5.80 17.78 18.47
C GLN A 426 7.32 17.81 18.23
N ALA A 427 7.85 16.77 17.57
CA ALA A 427 9.25 16.72 17.21
C ALA A 427 9.61 17.80 16.17
N ALA A 428 8.74 18.09 15.21
CA ALA A 428 8.94 19.14 14.22
C ALA A 428 8.99 20.55 14.85
N VAL A 429 8.07 20.83 15.78
CA VAL A 429 8.03 22.08 16.55
C VAL A 429 9.28 22.21 17.42
N ALA A 430 9.68 21.16 18.13
CA ALA A 430 10.89 21.15 18.95
C ALA A 430 12.17 21.38 18.11
N ALA A 431 12.18 20.89 16.87
CA ALA A 431 13.25 21.11 15.91
C ALA A 431 13.21 22.50 15.24
N GLY A 432 12.25 23.36 15.58
CA GLY A 432 12.13 24.71 15.03
C GLY A 432 11.68 24.75 13.56
N ARG A 433 11.00 23.71 13.07
CA ARG A 433 10.53 23.61 11.67
C ARG A 433 9.16 24.27 11.42
N ASP A 434 8.52 24.79 12.47
CA ASP A 434 7.17 25.36 12.41
C ASP A 434 7.13 26.73 11.70
N VAL A 435 6.20 26.86 10.77
CA VAL A 435 5.82 28.10 10.10
C VAL A 435 4.46 28.53 10.64
N PRO A 436 4.28 29.75 11.17
CA PRO A 436 2.96 30.20 11.62
C PRO A 436 1.94 30.17 10.49
N GLU A 437 0.78 29.56 10.74
CA GLU A 437 -0.35 29.61 9.79
C GLU A 437 -0.82 31.06 9.69
N GLN A 438 -0.72 31.65 8.50
CA GLN A 438 -1.29 32.97 8.27
C GLN A 438 -2.81 32.83 8.33
N SER A 439 -3.44 33.35 9.39
CA SER A 439 -4.89 33.50 9.40
C SER A 439 -5.28 34.23 8.11
N PRO A 440 -6.29 33.77 7.35
CA PRO A 440 -6.81 34.57 6.26
C PRO A 440 -7.17 35.92 6.86
N GLY A 441 -6.41 36.96 6.50
CA GLY A 441 -6.73 38.32 6.90
C GLY A 441 -8.18 38.60 6.52
N PRO A 442 -8.88 39.51 7.23
CA PRO A 442 -10.27 39.80 6.94
C PRO A 442 -10.43 40.02 5.43
N GLN A 443 -11.18 39.12 4.78
CA GLN A 443 -11.35 39.14 3.33
C GLN A 443 -11.93 40.51 2.95
N GLY A 444 -11.15 41.32 2.22
CA GLY A 444 -11.65 42.61 1.73
C GLY A 444 -10.74 43.83 1.86
N ILE A 445 -9.44 43.68 2.14
CA ILE A 445 -8.50 44.79 1.91
C ILE A 445 -7.33 44.27 1.07
N GLU A 446 -7.56 44.14 -0.24
CA GLU A 446 -6.52 44.32 -1.26
C GLU A 446 -5.58 45.45 -0.82
N PRO A 447 -4.25 45.34 -0.96
CA PRO A 447 -3.32 46.25 -0.27
C PRO A 447 -3.60 47.69 -0.69
N LEU A 448 -4.31 48.42 0.17
CA LEU A 448 -4.67 49.83 0.02
C LEU A 448 -3.42 50.66 -0.32
N TRP A 449 -2.27 50.21 0.16
CA TRP A 449 -0.95 50.75 -0.12
C TRP A 449 -0.56 50.71 -1.60
N ILE A 450 -0.93 49.67 -2.37
CA ILE A 450 -0.68 49.63 -3.83
C ILE A 450 -1.51 50.70 -4.53
N VAL A 451 -2.81 50.81 -4.18
CA VAL A 451 -3.69 51.83 -4.76
C VAL A 451 -3.22 53.25 -4.39
N LEU A 452 -2.85 53.46 -3.13
CA LEU A 452 -2.28 54.74 -2.66
C LEU A 452 -0.95 55.07 -3.34
N SER A 453 -0.10 54.07 -3.59
CA SER A 453 1.17 54.25 -4.30
C SER A 453 0.96 54.60 -5.77
N VAL A 454 -0.02 54.00 -6.44
CA VAL A 454 -0.39 54.34 -7.82
C VAL A 454 -0.98 55.75 -7.90
N ILE A 455 -1.85 56.14 -6.95
CA ILE A 455 -2.40 57.50 -6.88
C ILE A 455 -1.28 58.52 -6.65
N ALA A 456 -0.35 58.26 -5.73
CA ALA A 456 0.79 59.13 -5.49
C ALA A 456 1.67 59.28 -6.74
N LEU A 457 1.93 58.18 -7.47
CA LEU A 457 2.70 58.19 -8.71
C LEU A 457 2.00 59.03 -9.80
N VAL A 458 0.68 58.88 -9.95
CA VAL A 458 -0.12 59.67 -10.91
C VAL A 458 -0.10 61.16 -10.55
N LEU A 459 -0.19 61.51 -9.26
CA LEU A 459 -0.11 62.89 -8.81
C LEU A 459 1.27 63.51 -9.07
N VAL A 460 2.35 62.75 -8.86
CA VAL A 460 3.72 63.20 -9.16
C VAL A 460 3.90 63.41 -10.67
N ILE A 461 3.44 62.47 -11.50
CA ILE A 461 3.51 62.60 -12.97
C ILE A 461 2.69 63.81 -13.45
N SER A 462 1.50 64.01 -12.87
CA SER A 462 0.62 65.15 -13.18
C SER A 462 1.26 66.48 -12.78
N ALA A 463 1.91 66.54 -11.62
CA ALA A 463 2.65 67.71 -11.16
C ALA A 463 3.84 68.04 -12.09
N ILE A 464 4.60 67.02 -12.50
CA ILE A 464 5.69 67.17 -13.48
C ILE A 464 5.15 67.70 -14.81
N PHE A 465 4.03 67.16 -15.31
CA PHE A 465 3.41 67.61 -16.56
C PHE A 465 2.94 69.07 -16.48
N VAL A 466 2.30 69.47 -15.38
CA VAL A 466 1.88 70.86 -15.15
C VAL A 466 3.08 71.79 -15.05
N PHE A 467 4.16 71.36 -14.39
CA PHE A 467 5.39 72.15 -14.25
C PHE A 467 6.09 72.36 -15.61
N ARG A 468 6.21 71.30 -16.42
CA ARG A 468 6.77 71.39 -17.78
C ARG A 468 5.89 72.22 -18.72
N ARG A 469 4.56 72.20 -18.55
CA ARG A 469 3.63 73.04 -19.31
C ARG A 469 3.75 74.52 -18.91
N ARG A 470 4.04 74.83 -17.65
CA ARG A 470 4.33 76.21 -17.20
C ARG A 470 5.65 76.72 -17.79
N GLU A 471 6.70 75.91 -17.85
CA GLU A 471 7.98 76.27 -18.49
C GLU A 471 7.84 76.47 -20.01
N ALA A 472 6.95 75.73 -20.68
CA ALA A 472 6.68 75.90 -22.10
C ALA A 472 5.89 77.19 -22.42
N LEU A 473 5.13 77.73 -21.46
CA LEU A 473 4.37 78.97 -21.61
C LEU A 473 5.18 80.23 -21.29
N THR A 474 6.27 80.13 -20.51
CA THR A 474 7.18 81.25 -20.23
C THR A 474 8.25 81.46 -21.31
N ARG A 475 8.43 80.52 -22.24
CA ARG A 475 9.33 80.66 -23.41
C ARG A 475 8.63 81.17 -24.67
N ARG A 476 7.58 81.96 -24.53
CA ARG A 476 6.79 82.48 -25.66
C ARG A 476 6.68 84.00 -25.63
N GLU A 477 7.80 84.70 -25.38
CA GLU A 477 7.92 86.15 -25.56
C GLU A 477 9.36 86.52 -25.94
N ALA A 478 9.64 86.62 -27.26
CA ALA A 478 10.57 87.58 -27.86
C ALA A 478 10.46 87.51 -29.41
N PRO A 479 10.46 88.64 -30.14
CA PRO A 479 10.04 88.73 -31.54
C PRO A 479 11.17 88.55 -32.57
N ALA A 480 10.75 88.29 -33.80
CA ALA A 480 11.56 88.11 -35.00
C ALA A 480 12.26 89.40 -35.49
N SER A 481 13.41 89.23 -36.14
CA SER A 481 13.87 90.14 -37.20
C SER A 481 14.42 89.30 -38.36
N ALA A 482 14.08 89.72 -39.57
CA ALA A 482 14.38 89.09 -40.83
C ALA A 482 15.59 89.78 -41.47
N GLU A 483 16.41 89.02 -42.19
CA GLU A 483 16.95 89.39 -43.51
C GLU A 483 17.61 88.16 -44.15
N GLY A 484 17.32 87.91 -45.43
CA GLY A 484 17.73 86.72 -46.17
C GLY A 484 19.02 86.90 -46.97
N HIS A 485 19.43 85.84 -47.66
CA HIS A 485 19.83 85.81 -49.08
C HIS A 485 19.98 84.35 -49.57
N ALA A 486 19.69 84.17 -50.86
CA ALA A 486 19.63 82.94 -51.69
C ALA A 486 20.98 82.18 -51.81
N ALA A 487 21.18 81.03 -52.46
CA ALA A 487 20.49 80.06 -53.34
C ALA A 487 21.23 78.70 -53.08
N SER A 488 20.88 77.49 -53.52
CA SER A 488 20.47 76.97 -54.83
C SER A 488 20.28 75.44 -54.71
N PHE A 489 19.37 74.86 -55.51
CA PHE A 489 19.37 73.53 -56.19
C PHE A 489 20.08 72.33 -55.52
N GLN A 490 19.51 71.12 -55.43
CA GLN A 490 18.98 70.32 -56.54
C GLN A 490 18.23 69.06 -56.02
N THR A 491 17.35 68.57 -56.86
CA THR A 491 16.49 67.37 -56.81
C THR A 491 17.25 66.05 -56.65
N ASP A 492 16.67 65.01 -56.01
CA ASP A 492 16.10 63.85 -56.75
C ASP A 492 15.33 62.85 -55.86
N SER A 493 14.40 62.22 -56.54
CA SER A 493 13.41 61.20 -56.23
C SER A 493 13.96 59.77 -56.04
N SER A 494 13.14 58.91 -55.43
CA SER A 494 12.81 57.52 -55.82
C SER A 494 12.98 56.41 -54.74
N GLU A 495 11.84 55.80 -54.41
CA GLU A 495 11.64 54.40 -53.99
C GLU A 495 11.87 53.42 -55.19
N PRO A 496 11.64 52.09 -55.10
CA PRO A 496 12.08 51.05 -54.15
C PRO A 496 12.51 49.75 -54.91
N ARG A 497 12.44 48.57 -54.26
CA ARG A 497 12.70 47.17 -54.72
C ARG A 497 14.15 46.72 -54.56
N GLY A 498 14.46 45.50 -54.17
CA GLY A 498 13.70 44.27 -54.00
C GLY A 498 14.67 43.09 -54.15
N GLN A 499 14.19 41.88 -53.82
CA GLN A 499 14.77 40.57 -54.16
C GLN A 499 16.07 40.19 -53.44
N SER A 500 16.40 38.91 -53.18
CA SER A 500 15.77 37.59 -53.00
C SER A 500 16.94 36.59 -53.09
N ASN A 501 16.67 35.32 -52.77
CA ASN A 501 17.50 34.12 -53.05
C ASN A 501 18.73 33.91 -52.14
N GLU A 502 19.21 32.71 -51.86
CA GLU A 502 18.83 31.29 -51.95
C GLU A 502 19.98 30.59 -51.17
N VAL A 503 19.73 29.64 -50.26
CA VAL A 503 19.70 28.17 -50.46
C VAL A 503 21.06 27.50 -50.74
N LEU A 504 21.23 26.33 -50.10
CA LEU A 504 22.28 25.28 -50.19
C LEU A 504 23.59 25.57 -49.44
N GLY A 505 24.19 24.65 -48.69
CA GLY A 505 24.00 23.21 -48.60
C GLY A 505 25.36 22.51 -48.56
N ALA A 506 25.52 21.63 -47.56
CA ALA A 506 26.35 20.43 -47.56
C ALA A 506 27.90 20.52 -47.39
N THR A 507 28.31 19.85 -46.30
CA THR A 507 29.34 18.78 -46.20
C THR A 507 30.85 19.06 -46.15
N LEU A 508 31.46 18.33 -45.22
CA LEU A 508 32.87 18.13 -44.86
C LEU A 508 33.77 17.66 -46.02
N PRO A 509 35.10 17.73 -45.85
CA PRO A 509 35.85 16.49 -45.58
C PRO A 509 36.99 16.61 -44.54
N SER A 510 37.63 15.47 -44.32
CA SER A 510 38.36 15.00 -43.13
C SER A 510 39.90 15.12 -43.17
N ASN A 511 40.49 15.07 -41.95
CA ASN A 511 41.79 14.50 -41.51
C ASN A 511 43.10 15.16 -42.04
N VAL A 512 44.27 15.18 -41.36
CA VAL A 512 44.99 14.14 -40.59
C VAL A 512 46.11 14.77 -39.70
N ALA A 513 46.34 14.15 -38.50
CA ALA A 513 47.61 13.92 -37.74
C ALA A 513 48.35 15.03 -36.95
N THR A 514 49.06 14.78 -35.84
CA THR A 514 49.25 13.66 -34.85
C THR A 514 50.21 14.19 -33.75
N LEU A 515 50.19 13.61 -32.52
CA LEU A 515 51.33 13.24 -31.62
C LEU A 515 50.76 12.91 -30.20
N SER A 516 50.60 11.63 -29.82
CA SER A 516 51.46 10.79 -28.92
C SER A 516 51.48 11.28 -27.45
N ASP A 517 51.17 10.52 -26.39
CA ASP A 517 51.72 9.21 -25.98
C ASP A 517 50.93 8.58 -24.78
N LYS A 518 50.87 7.23 -24.73
CA LYS A 518 50.66 6.27 -23.60
C LYS A 518 49.48 6.36 -22.62
N SER A 519 48.55 5.39 -22.68
CA SER A 519 48.61 4.11 -21.92
C SER A 519 47.37 3.25 -22.24
N GLU A 520 47.59 1.95 -22.40
CA GLU A 520 46.70 1.00 -23.06
C GLU A 520 45.81 0.29 -22.02
N GLN A 521 44.52 0.59 -22.00
CA GLN A 521 43.47 -0.26 -21.43
C GLN A 521 42.41 -0.44 -22.52
N GLN A 522 42.31 -1.65 -23.06
CA GLN A 522 41.21 -2.04 -23.95
C GLN A 522 39.90 -1.98 -23.17
N VAL A 523 39.09 -0.95 -23.41
CA VAL A 523 37.70 -0.88 -22.97
C VAL A 523 36.85 -1.52 -24.06
N THR A 524 36.29 -2.70 -23.79
CA THR A 524 35.27 -3.30 -24.65
C THR A 524 33.95 -2.56 -24.46
N GLU A 525 33.48 -1.85 -25.49
CA GLU A 525 32.19 -1.13 -25.40
C GLU A 525 31.01 -2.11 -25.50
N HIS A 526 30.37 -2.40 -24.37
CA HIS A 526 29.17 -3.23 -24.34
C HIS A 526 27.93 -2.41 -24.74
N HIS A 527 27.09 -2.97 -25.62
CA HIS A 527 25.84 -2.36 -26.06
C HIS A 527 24.68 -3.30 -25.72
N CYS A 528 23.55 -2.73 -25.34
CA CYS A 528 22.33 -3.46 -25.05
C CYS A 528 21.83 -4.19 -26.32
N THR A 529 21.72 -5.51 -26.25
CA THR A 529 21.23 -6.35 -27.36
C THR A 529 19.77 -6.08 -27.74
N HIS A 530 18.99 -5.44 -26.87
CA HIS A 530 17.59 -5.11 -27.11
C HIS A 530 17.35 -3.75 -27.75
N CYS A 531 18.13 -2.72 -27.41
CA CYS A 531 17.87 -1.35 -27.87
C CYS A 531 19.10 -0.59 -28.38
N GLY A 532 20.29 -1.20 -28.35
CA GLY A 532 21.53 -0.60 -28.85
C GLY A 532 22.14 0.49 -27.97
N GLU A 533 21.56 0.77 -26.80
CA GLU A 533 22.12 1.72 -25.85
C GLU A 533 23.47 1.23 -25.31
N ARG A 534 24.44 2.12 -25.16
CA ARG A 534 25.74 1.79 -24.58
C ARG A 534 25.60 1.50 -23.09
N LEU A 535 26.18 0.40 -22.63
CA LEU A 535 26.13 -0.06 -21.24
C LEU A 535 27.47 0.19 -20.55
N SER A 536 27.43 0.51 -19.26
CA SER A 536 28.60 0.48 -18.39
C SER A 536 28.84 -0.94 -17.87
N ASP A 537 30.09 -1.29 -17.55
CA ASP A 537 30.48 -2.62 -17.04
C ASP A 537 29.86 -2.97 -15.67
N GLN A 538 29.16 -2.02 -15.02
CA GLN A 538 28.47 -2.20 -13.74
C GLN A 538 26.93 -2.16 -13.86
N ASP A 539 26.39 -1.96 -15.06
CA ASP A 539 24.95 -1.88 -15.26
C ASP A 539 24.36 -3.30 -15.30
N LEU A 540 23.57 -3.66 -14.29
CA LEU A 540 22.80 -4.93 -14.28
C LEU A 540 21.59 -4.90 -15.23
N TYR A 541 21.13 -3.69 -15.58
CA TYR A 541 19.97 -3.46 -16.46
C TYR A 541 20.22 -2.25 -17.36
N CYS A 542 19.72 -2.31 -18.59
CA CYS A 542 19.76 -1.19 -19.51
C CYS A 542 18.84 -0.05 -19.03
N GLY A 543 19.40 1.13 -18.73
CA GLY A 543 18.63 2.29 -18.27
C GLY A 543 17.56 2.81 -19.25
N ARG A 544 17.62 2.40 -20.53
CA ARG A 544 16.66 2.81 -21.56
C ARG A 544 15.47 1.87 -21.73
N CYS A 545 15.68 0.55 -21.63
CA CYS A 545 14.64 -0.44 -21.91
C CYS A 545 14.38 -1.43 -20.78
N GLY A 546 15.17 -1.37 -19.70
CA GLY A 546 15.05 -2.24 -18.54
C GLY A 546 15.50 -3.68 -18.77
N ALA A 547 16.03 -4.02 -19.96
CA ALA A 547 16.52 -5.37 -20.23
C ALA A 547 17.77 -5.69 -19.39
N PRO A 548 17.87 -6.88 -18.78
CA PRO A 548 19.05 -7.29 -18.02
C PRO A 548 20.27 -7.39 -18.93
N THR A 549 21.43 -7.00 -18.42
CA THR A 549 22.69 -7.13 -19.16
C THR A 549 23.22 -8.56 -19.05
N PRO A 550 23.89 -9.10 -20.09
CA PRO A 550 24.45 -10.43 -20.03
C PRO A 550 25.74 -10.44 -19.18
N GLU A 551 25.62 -10.63 -17.87
CA GLU A 551 26.80 -10.79 -16.99
C GLU A 551 27.28 -12.24 -16.89
N VAL A 552 28.59 -12.40 -17.15
CA VAL A 552 29.55 -13.37 -16.61
C VAL A 552 28.93 -14.56 -15.84
N SER A 553 28.52 -15.59 -16.57
CA SER A 553 28.15 -16.88 -15.99
C SER A 553 29.40 -17.66 -15.56
N GLY A 554 29.73 -17.66 -14.27
CA GLY A 554 30.50 -18.72 -13.60
C GLY A 554 29.62 -19.97 -13.37
N PRO A 555 30.19 -21.18 -13.31
CA PRO A 555 29.52 -22.38 -13.83
C PRO A 555 28.43 -22.92 -12.91
N ALA A 556 27.35 -23.34 -13.57
CA ALA A 556 26.27 -24.13 -13.03
C ALA A 556 26.76 -25.47 -12.47
N SER A 557 26.41 -25.77 -11.22
CA SER A 557 26.34 -27.15 -10.75
C SER A 557 25.04 -27.78 -11.26
N SER A 558 25.16 -28.86 -12.03
CA SER A 558 24.06 -29.75 -12.44
C SER A 558 24.44 -31.20 -12.10
N PRO A 559 23.49 -32.13 -12.07
CA PRO A 559 22.20 -32.14 -11.37
C PRO A 559 22.26 -32.83 -10.01
#